data_AF-X1ML68-F1
#
_entry.id   AF-X1ML68-F1
#
_cell.length_a   1.000
_cell.length_b   1.000
_cell.length_c   1.000
_cell.angle_alpha   90.00
_cell.angle_beta   90.00
_cell.angle_gamma   90.00
#
_symmetry.space_group_name_H-M   'P 1'
#
loop_
_entity.id
_entity.type
_entity.pdbx_description
1 polymer ?
#
loop_
_entity_poly.entity_id
_entity_poly.type
_entity_poly.pdbx_seq_one_letter_code
_entity_poly.pdbx_strand_id
1 'polypeptide(L)'
;DVSTEEVPIVSFLKEVMRRRKRLPSQLAAELGVSHATVSRWLSGQDVPNTRSCRKLAEYSGVPLEKILSIVGHLPRVAETGYVEWPEFRQYARQKYPDELDEDLITMIEDLIERRRQKKYNAGKHP
;
A
#
# COMPACT_ATOMS: atom_id res chain seq x y z
N ASP A 1 20.16 3.01 -27.17
CA ASP A 1 18.77 2.58 -27.00
C ASP A 1 18.37 2.97 -25.58
N VAL A 2 17.60 4.04 -25.43
CA VAL A 2 17.30 4.63 -24.12
C VAL A 2 16.14 3.84 -23.53
N SER A 3 16.46 3.00 -22.55
CA SER A 3 15.50 2.34 -21.66
C SER A 3 14.53 3.38 -21.13
N THR A 4 13.34 3.46 -21.75
CA THR A 4 12.29 4.35 -21.30
C THR A 4 11.70 3.67 -20.07
N GLU A 5 12.08 4.14 -18.88
CA GLU A 5 11.45 3.69 -17.64
C GLU A 5 9.95 3.97 -17.76
N GLU A 6 9.15 2.93 -18.00
CA GLU A 6 7.72 3.07 -18.19
C GLU A 6 7.10 3.59 -16.90
N VAL A 7 6.32 4.69 -17.00
CA VAL A 7 5.71 5.33 -15.83
C VAL A 7 4.85 4.29 -15.08
N PRO A 8 5.04 4.08 -13.76
CA PRO A 8 4.42 2.96 -13.03
C PRO A 8 2.91 2.83 -13.18
N ILE A 9 2.19 3.96 -13.29
CA ILE A 9 0.74 3.95 -13.51
C ILE A 9 0.35 3.44 -14.91
N VAL A 10 1.16 3.69 -15.93
CA VAL A 10 0.89 3.22 -17.31
C VAL A 10 0.94 1.71 -17.34
N SER A 11 2.00 1.11 -16.80
CA SER A 11 2.16 -0.35 -16.72
C SER A 11 1.02 -0.98 -15.89
N PHE A 12 0.65 -0.35 -14.77
CA PHE A 12 -0.49 -0.80 -13.95
C PHE A 12 -1.81 -0.83 -14.72
N LEU A 13 -2.16 0.26 -15.42
CA LEU A 13 -3.41 0.33 -16.18
C LEU A 13 -3.44 -0.68 -17.33
N LYS A 14 -2.33 -0.85 -18.05
CA LYS A 14 -2.20 -1.87 -19.09
C LYS A 14 -2.43 -3.28 -18.53
N GLU A 15 -1.86 -3.59 -17.35
CA GLU A 15 -2.03 -4.89 -16.71
C GLU A 15 -3.48 -5.12 -16.26
N VAL A 16 -4.13 -4.12 -15.66
CA VAL A 16 -5.55 -4.17 -15.28
C VAL A 16 -6.43 -4.43 -16.51
N MET A 17 -6.21 -3.70 -17.59
CA MET A 17 -6.94 -3.87 -18.86
C MET A 17 -6.73 -5.27 -19.45
N ARG A 18 -5.49 -5.76 -19.45
CA ARG A 18 -5.14 -7.09 -19.95
C ARG A 18 -5.85 -8.19 -19.17
N ARG A 19 -5.80 -8.16 -17.84
CA ARG A 19 -6.45 -9.16 -16.96
C ARG A 19 -7.96 -9.19 -17.13
N ARG A 20 -8.57 -8.02 -17.34
CA ARG A 20 -10.03 -7.89 -17.47
C ARG A 20 -10.53 -7.92 -18.91
N LYS A 21 -9.63 -8.03 -19.90
CA LYS A 21 -9.92 -7.97 -21.34
C LYS A 21 -10.75 -6.72 -21.68
N ARG A 22 -10.23 -5.55 -21.30
CA ARG A 22 -10.89 -4.25 -21.51
C ARG A 22 -10.07 -3.32 -22.38
N LEU A 23 -10.77 -2.58 -23.22
CA LEU A 23 -10.24 -1.46 -23.99
C LEU A 23 -10.22 -0.17 -23.13
N PRO A 24 -9.41 0.84 -23.48
CA PRO A 24 -9.36 2.11 -22.72
C PRO A 24 -10.73 2.78 -22.56
N SER A 25 -11.57 2.75 -23.60
CA SER A 25 -12.94 3.29 -23.58
C SER A 25 -13.86 2.56 -22.61
N GLN A 26 -13.75 1.23 -22.53
CA GLN A 26 -14.52 0.43 -21.59
C GLN A 26 -14.05 0.67 -20.15
N LEU A 27 -12.73 0.74 -19.93
CA LEU A 27 -12.18 1.11 -18.62
C LEU A 27 -12.67 2.50 -18.18
N ALA A 28 -12.68 3.48 -19.08
CA ALA A 28 -13.19 4.81 -18.79
C ALA A 28 -14.67 4.79 -18.36
N ALA A 29 -15.50 4.06 -19.11
CA ALA A 29 -16.92 3.89 -18.80
C ALA A 29 -17.14 3.21 -17.45
N GLU A 30 -16.42 2.11 -17.18
CA GLU A 30 -16.54 1.35 -15.92
C GLU A 30 -16.01 2.14 -14.71
N LEU A 31 -15.00 2.99 -14.90
CA LEU A 31 -14.52 3.93 -13.86
C LEU A 31 -15.38 5.21 -13.77
N GLY A 32 -16.34 5.43 -14.67
CA GLY A 32 -17.11 6.67 -14.73
C GLY A 32 -16.22 7.91 -14.86
N VAL A 33 -15.25 7.86 -15.77
CA VAL A 33 -14.38 8.98 -16.18
C VAL A 33 -14.40 9.12 -17.70
N SER A 34 -13.92 10.25 -18.22
CA SER A 34 -13.89 10.45 -19.68
C SER A 34 -12.82 9.58 -20.35
N HIS A 35 -13.04 9.21 -21.61
CA HIS A 35 -12.02 8.51 -22.41
C HIS A 35 -10.71 9.32 -22.51
N ALA A 36 -10.82 10.65 -22.65
CA ALA A 36 -9.66 11.54 -22.69
C ALA A 36 -8.84 11.47 -21.39
N THR A 37 -9.50 11.33 -20.23
CA THR A 37 -8.83 11.16 -18.94
C THR A 37 -7.99 9.88 -18.91
N VAL A 38 -8.57 8.74 -19.29
CA VAL A 38 -7.83 7.46 -19.35
C VAL A 38 -6.70 7.52 -20.37
N SER A 39 -6.91 8.18 -21.51
CA SER A 39 -5.87 8.37 -22.53
C SER A 39 -4.67 9.14 -21.99
N ARG A 40 -4.88 10.22 -21.21
CA ARG A 40 -3.78 10.99 -20.60
C ARG A 40 -3.02 10.17 -19.56
N TRP A 41 -3.72 9.32 -18.80
CA TRP A 41 -3.06 8.42 -17.86
C TRP A 41 -2.19 7.37 -18.57
N LEU A 42 -2.69 6.80 -19.68
CA LEU A 42 -1.95 5.81 -20.47
C LEU A 42 -0.77 6.39 -21.24
N SER A 43 -0.78 7.68 -21.57
CA SER A 43 0.35 8.39 -22.16
C SER A 43 1.32 8.96 -21.13
N GLY A 44 1.02 8.83 -19.83
CA GLY A 44 1.81 9.42 -18.74
C GLY A 44 1.74 10.95 -18.66
N GLN A 45 0.83 11.59 -19.39
CA GLN A 45 0.64 13.05 -19.37
C GLN A 45 -0.04 13.55 -18.08
N ASP A 46 -0.77 12.66 -17.39
CA ASP A 46 -1.50 12.97 -16.17
C ASP A 46 -1.55 11.73 -15.27
N VAL A 47 -1.84 11.94 -13.97
CA VAL A 47 -1.98 10.87 -12.98
C VAL A 47 -3.37 10.86 -12.35
N PRO A 48 -3.94 9.69 -12.01
CA PRO A 48 -5.22 9.62 -11.32
C PRO A 48 -5.17 10.35 -9.97
N ASN A 49 -6.15 11.23 -9.70
CA ASN A 49 -6.32 11.80 -8.35
C ASN A 49 -6.82 10.76 -7.34
N THR A 50 -6.90 11.13 -6.06
CA THR A 50 -7.32 10.23 -4.96
C THR A 50 -8.69 9.59 -5.19
N ARG A 51 -9.66 10.33 -5.74
CA ARG A 51 -11.00 9.78 -6.04
C ARG A 51 -10.93 8.71 -7.13
N SER A 52 -10.18 8.98 -8.19
CA SER A 52 -9.94 8.00 -9.26
C SER A 52 -9.12 6.80 -8.79
N CYS A 53 -8.16 7.00 -7.87
CA CYS A 53 -7.42 5.90 -7.25
C CYS A 53 -8.33 4.96 -6.46
N ARG A 54 -9.31 5.49 -5.73
CA ARG A 54 -10.32 4.68 -5.03
C ARG A 54 -11.13 3.82 -5.99
N LYS A 55 -11.60 4.42 -7.09
CA LYS A 55 -12.31 3.68 -8.14
C LYS A 55 -11.44 2.61 -8.77
N LEU A 56 -10.16 2.90 -9.03
CA LEU A 56 -9.20 1.93 -9.52
C LEU A 56 -8.97 0.80 -8.52
N ALA A 57 -8.96 1.07 -7.21
CA ALA A 57 -8.82 0.06 -6.16
C ALA A 57 -10.00 -0.91 -6.16
N GLU A 58 -11.22 -0.35 -6.10
CA GLU A 58 -12.47 -1.11 -6.18
C GLU A 58 -12.55 -1.92 -7.48
N TYR A 59 -12.20 -1.28 -8.60
CA TYR A 59 -12.24 -1.90 -9.92
C TYR A 59 -11.19 -3.00 -10.09
N SER A 60 -9.95 -2.81 -9.62
CA SER A 60 -8.86 -3.77 -9.84
C SER A 60 -8.74 -4.84 -8.77
N GLY A 61 -9.31 -4.62 -7.58
CA GLY A 61 -9.09 -5.44 -6.38
C GLY A 61 -7.75 -5.21 -5.69
N VAL A 62 -6.97 -4.21 -6.14
CA VAL A 62 -5.69 -3.83 -5.53
C VAL A 62 -5.95 -2.85 -4.38
N PRO A 63 -5.31 -3.00 -3.20
CA PRO A 63 -5.48 -2.06 -2.09
C PRO A 63 -5.21 -0.61 -2.50
N LEU A 64 -6.03 0.32 -2.00
CA LEU A 64 -5.94 1.75 -2.35
C LEU A 64 -4.56 2.33 -2.07
N GLU A 65 -3.94 1.96 -0.94
CA GLU A 65 -2.60 2.40 -0.54
C GLU A 65 -1.54 2.05 -1.60
N LYS A 66 -1.63 0.85 -2.17
CA LYS A 66 -0.71 0.38 -3.23
C LYS A 66 -0.90 1.18 -4.51
N ILE A 67 -2.13 1.51 -4.87
CA ILE A 67 -2.41 2.37 -6.03
C ILE A 67 -1.90 3.79 -5.79
N LEU A 68 -2.15 4.37 -4.61
CA LEU A 68 -1.65 5.69 -4.23
C LEU A 68 -0.12 5.75 -4.28
N SER A 69 0.55 4.66 -3.91
CA SER A 69 2.00 4.52 -4.02
C SER A 69 2.47 4.43 -5.48
N ILE A 70 1.75 3.71 -6.34
CA ILE A 70 2.06 3.59 -7.78
C ILE A 70 1.94 4.94 -8.49
N VAL A 71 0.94 5.76 -8.16
CA VAL A 71 0.73 7.08 -8.79
C VAL A 71 1.56 8.20 -8.16
N GLY A 72 2.30 7.92 -7.08
CA GLY A 72 3.14 8.90 -6.39
C GLY A 72 2.42 9.81 -5.39
N HIS A 73 1.16 9.54 -5.03
CA HIS A 73 0.44 10.28 -3.98
C HIS A 73 0.86 9.87 -2.57
N LEU A 74 1.42 8.67 -2.43
CA LEU A 74 2.08 8.22 -1.22
C LEU A 74 3.53 7.84 -1.57
N PRO A 75 4.48 8.06 -0.65
CA PRO A 75 5.82 7.51 -0.81
C PRO A 75 5.66 6.01 -1.07
N ARG A 76 6.40 5.48 -2.04
CA ARG A 76 6.41 4.06 -2.37
C ARG A 76 6.97 3.33 -1.16
N VAL A 77 6.11 2.97 -0.21
CA VAL A 77 6.47 2.10 0.89
C VAL A 77 6.74 0.78 0.21
N ALA A 78 8.02 0.49 -0.04
CA ALA A 78 8.44 -0.87 -0.32
C ALA A 78 7.76 -1.74 0.74
N GLU A 79 7.25 -2.91 0.37
CA GLU A 79 6.59 -3.84 1.29
C GLU A 79 7.49 -4.25 2.49
N THR A 80 8.70 -3.71 2.59
CA THR A 80 9.57 -3.71 3.76
C THR A 80 10.09 -2.29 4.03
N GLY A 81 9.44 -1.61 4.95
CA GLY A 81 9.88 -0.35 5.51
C GLY A 81 9.22 -0.18 6.84
N TYR A 82 9.41 -1.16 7.73
CA TYR A 82 9.39 -0.86 9.16
C TYR A 82 10.13 0.47 9.29
N VAL A 83 9.47 1.51 9.80
CA VAL A 83 10.23 2.48 10.59
C VAL A 83 11.06 1.57 11.49
N GLU A 84 12.39 1.69 11.42
CA GLU A 84 13.33 0.89 12.19
C GLU A 84 13.17 1.29 13.66
N TRP A 85 11.98 0.99 14.18
CA TRP A 85 11.66 1.05 15.58
C TRP A 85 12.52 -0.06 16.16
N PRO A 86 13.42 0.28 17.09
CA PRO A 86 14.15 -0.75 17.79
C PRO A 86 13.16 -1.76 18.37
N GLU A 87 13.60 -3.01 18.54
CA GLU A 87 12.82 -3.99 19.29
C GLU A 87 12.36 -3.35 20.62
N PHE A 88 11.14 -3.64 21.07
CA PHE A 88 10.56 -2.98 22.25
C PHE A 88 11.55 -2.96 23.42
N ARG A 89 12.23 -4.07 23.67
CA ARG A 89 13.28 -4.22 24.67
C ARG A 89 14.40 -3.19 24.51
N GLN A 90 14.91 -3.00 23.31
CA GLN A 90 15.95 -2.00 23.02
C GLN A 90 15.42 -0.57 23.20
N TYR A 91 14.21 -0.27 22.76
CA TYR A 91 13.58 1.04 22.97
C TYR A 91 13.41 1.36 24.45
N ALA A 92 12.89 0.41 25.22
CA ALA A 92 12.63 0.55 26.65
C ALA A 92 13.92 0.84 27.41
N ARG A 93 15.00 0.09 27.13
CA ARG A 93 16.32 0.32 27.72
C ARG A 93 16.89 1.70 27.39
N GLN A 94 16.72 2.17 26.16
CA GLN A 94 17.25 3.48 25.76
C GLN A 94 16.49 4.64 26.39
N LYS A 95 15.16 4.53 26.45
CA LYS A 95 14.30 5.65 26.84
C LYS A 95 13.98 5.69 28.34
N TYR A 96 13.93 4.53 28.98
CA TYR A 96 13.48 4.36 30.37
C TYR A 96 14.46 3.50 31.19
N PRO A 97 15.77 3.81 31.19
CA PRO A 97 16.79 2.96 31.81
C PRO A 97 16.61 2.79 33.33
N ASP A 98 16.03 3.78 34.01
CA ASP A 98 15.87 3.78 35.47
C ASP A 98 14.45 3.43 35.94
N GLU A 99 13.51 3.31 35.01
CA GLU A 99 12.07 3.15 35.29
C GLU A 99 11.57 1.76 34.91
N LEU A 100 12.21 1.12 33.92
CA LEU A 100 11.86 -0.21 33.45
C LEU A 100 13.05 -1.16 33.64
N ASP A 101 12.97 -2.02 34.65
CA ASP A 101 13.90 -3.12 34.83
C ASP A 101 13.64 -4.28 33.82
N GLU A 102 14.57 -5.25 33.78
CA GLU A 102 14.51 -6.36 32.84
C GLU A 102 13.27 -7.26 33.00
N ASP A 103 12.77 -7.40 34.24
CA ASP A 103 11.60 -8.22 34.54
C ASP A 103 10.32 -7.54 34.01
N LEU A 104 10.20 -6.23 34.22
CA LEU A 104 9.09 -5.42 33.69
C LEU A 104 9.12 -5.36 32.16
N ILE A 105 10.30 -5.18 31.56
CA ILE A 105 10.45 -5.19 30.09
C ILE A 105 9.99 -6.53 29.52
N THR A 106 10.45 -7.63 30.11
CA THR A 106 10.08 -8.98 29.67
C THR A 106 8.57 -9.23 29.83
N MET A 107 7.98 -8.82 30.96
CA MET A 107 6.53 -8.95 31.17
C MET A 107 5.72 -8.17 30.11
N ILE A 108 6.12 -6.93 29.79
CA ILE A 108 5.42 -6.11 28.80
C ILE A 108 5.56 -6.70 27.40
N GLU A 109 6.76 -7.17 27.04
CA GLU A 109 7.04 -7.84 25.77
C GLU A 109 6.14 -9.07 25.57
N ASP A 110 6.03 -9.91 26.59
CA ASP A 110 5.14 -11.05 26.63
C ASP A 110 3.66 -10.66 26.44
N LEU A 111 3.21 -9.58 27.09
CA LEU A 111 1.85 -9.08 26.97
C LEU A 111 1.54 -8.57 25.56
N ILE A 112 2.50 -7.86 24.95
CA ILE A 112 2.40 -7.38 23.56
C ILE A 112 2.24 -8.60 22.62
N GLU A 113 3.08 -9.61 22.79
CA GLU A 113 3.10 -10.79 21.93
C GLU A 113 1.81 -11.62 22.07
N ARG A 114 1.35 -11.88 23.30
CA ARG A 114 0.06 -12.56 23.56
C ARG A 114 -1.11 -11.82 22.92
N ARG A 115 -1.10 -10.47 22.94
CA ARG A 115 -2.17 -9.67 22.31
C ARG A 115 -2.11 -9.74 20.79
N ARG A 116 -0.91 -9.78 20.20
CA ARG A 116 -0.73 -9.98 18.74
C ARG A 116 -1.27 -11.35 18.31
N GLN A 117 -0.91 -12.41 19.03
CA GLN A 117 -1.37 -13.77 18.75
C GLN A 117 -2.89 -13.92 18.88
N LYS A 118 -3.50 -13.33 19.92
CA LYS A 118 -4.96 -13.30 20.06
C LYS A 118 -5.66 -12.60 18.88
N LYS A 119 -5.13 -11.46 18.41
CA LYS A 119 -5.67 -10.77 17.22
C LYS A 119 -5.53 -11.61 15.95
N TYR A 120 -4.38 -12.27 15.77
CA TYR A 120 -4.14 -13.13 14.61
C TYR A 120 -5.08 -14.35 14.58
N ASN A 121 -5.32 -14.97 15.74
CA ASN A 121 -6.24 -16.11 15.85
C ASN A 121 -7.71 -15.71 15.69
N ALA A 122 -8.11 -14.50 16.12
CA ALA A 122 -9.47 -13.99 15.94
C ALA A 122 -9.84 -13.71 14.47
N GLY A 123 -8.86 -13.41 13.60
CA GLY A 123 -9.08 -13.21 12.17
C GLY A 123 -9.12 -14.50 11.34
N LYS A 124 -8.99 -15.68 11.96
CA LYS A 124 -8.84 -16.97 11.28
C LYS A 124 -10.02 -17.94 11.48
N HIS A 125 -11.14 -17.50 12.07
CA HIS A 125 -12.39 -18.27 12.09
C HIS A 125 -13.27 -17.92 10.88
N PRO A 126 -13.86 -18.93 10.20
CA PRO A 126 -14.69 -18.76 9.00
C PRO A 126 -16.04 -18.09 9.29
#